data_AF-A0A426ZFQ0-F1
#
_entry.id   AF-A0A426ZFQ0-F1
#
_cell.length_a   1.000
_cell.length_b   1.000
_cell.length_c   1.000
_cell.angle_alpha   90.00
_cell.angle_beta   90.00
_cell.angle_gamma   90.00
#
_symmetry.space_group_name_H-M   'P 1'
#
loop_
_entity.id
_entity.type
_entity.pdbx_description
1 polymer ?
#
loop_
_entity_poly.entity_id
_entity_poly.type
_entity_poly.pdbx_seq_one_letter_code
_entity_poly.pdbx_strand_id
1 'polypeptide(L)' 'MILVANRGEIACRVMRTARRLGIGTVAVYSEADSAALHVKSADEAVRIGPPPARASYLNASAIIEAALRTGAQAGP' A
#
# COMPACT_ATOMS: atom_id res chain seq x y z
N MET A 1 -5.66 -8.40 -7.30
CA MET A 1 -5.57 -7.35 -6.27
C MET A 1 -4.46 -6.39 -6.64
N ILE A 2 -4.56 -5.10 -6.29
CA ILE A 2 -3.58 -4.07 -6.65
C ILE A 2 -2.88 -3.50 -5.41
N LEU A 3 -1.58 -3.21 -5.51
CA LEU A 3 -0.83 -2.54 -4.46
C LEU A 3 -0.86 -1.02 -4.68
N VAL A 4 -1.14 -0.27 -3.60
CA VAL A 4 -1.17 1.20 -3.62
C VAL A 4 0.10 1.74 -2.97
N ALA A 5 1.10 2.07 -3.79
CA ALA A 5 2.38 2.63 -3.37
C ALA A 5 2.29 4.13 -3.00
N ASN A 6 1.33 4.50 -2.16
CA ASN A 6 1.11 5.86 -1.68
C ASN A 6 0.52 5.83 -0.25
N ARG A 7 0.38 6.99 0.39
CA ARG A 7 -0.17 7.14 1.74
C ARG A 7 -1.27 8.19 1.84
N GLY A 8 -1.95 8.23 2.97
CA GLY A 8 -2.91 9.27 3.31
C GLY A 8 -4.13 9.29 2.37
N GLU A 9 -4.68 10.48 2.13
CA GLU A 9 -5.93 10.64 1.39
C GLU A 9 -5.88 10.08 -0.03
N ILE A 10 -4.74 10.25 -0.74
CA ILE A 10 -4.60 9.76 -2.12
C ILE A 10 -4.72 8.24 -2.16
N ALA A 11 -4.08 7.54 -1.22
CA ALA A 11 -4.20 6.09 -1.13
C ALA A 11 -5.65 5.66 -0.88
N CYS A 12 -6.34 6.33 0.05
CA CYS A 12 -7.77 6.08 0.31
C CYS A 12 -8.65 6.31 -0.94
N ARG A 13 -8.36 7.34 -1.73
CA ARG A 13 -9.10 7.65 -2.97
C ARG A 13 -8.93 6.56 -4.02
N VAL A 14 -7.70 6.08 -4.23
CA VAL A 14 -7.41 4.98 -5.15
C VAL A 14 -8.13 3.70 -4.69
N MET A 15 -8.01 3.34 -3.41
CA MET A 15 -8.66 2.14 -2.87
C MET A 15 -10.19 2.20 -2.97
N ARG A 16 -10.78 3.38 -2.77
CA ARG A 16 -12.23 3.57 -2.94
C ARG A 16 -12.67 3.28 -4.38
N THR A 17 -11.90 3.70 -5.37
CA THR A 17 -12.19 3.39 -6.79
C THR A 17 -12.00 1.92 -7.08
N ALA A 18 -10.90 1.31 -6.62
CA ALA A 18 -10.65 -0.13 -6.78
C ALA A 18 -11.78 -0.98 -6.17
N ARG A 19 -12.23 -0.64 -4.96
CA ARG A 19 -13.38 -1.29 -4.30
C ARG A 19 -14.67 -1.17 -5.10
N ARG A 20 -14.95 -0.01 -5.72
CA ARG A 20 -16.13 0.17 -6.61
C ARG A 20 -16.07 -0.73 -7.85
N LEU A 21 -14.89 -1.11 -8.28
CA LEU A 21 -14.65 -2.01 -9.42
C LEU A 21 -14.55 -3.48 -9.00
N GLY A 22 -14.75 -3.81 -7.71
CA GLY A 22 -14.58 -5.18 -7.21
C GLY A 22 -13.12 -5.65 -7.15
N ILE A 23 -12.16 -4.73 -7.20
CA ILE A 23 -10.73 -5.04 -7.16
C ILE A 23 -10.22 -4.93 -5.73
N GLY A 24 -9.69 -6.04 -5.19
CA GLY A 24 -9.03 -6.06 -3.88
C GLY A 24 -7.76 -5.22 -3.84
N THR A 25 -7.43 -4.65 -2.68
CA THR A 25 -6.39 -3.64 -2.50
C THR A 25 -5.41 -4.00 -1.39
N VAL A 26 -4.14 -3.71 -1.64
CA VAL A 26 -3.04 -3.84 -0.68
C VAL A 26 -2.46 -2.45 -0.40
N ALA A 27 -2.46 -2.03 0.87
CA ALA A 27 -1.75 -0.82 1.30
C ALA A 27 -0.32 -1.13 1.73
N VAL A 28 0.60 -0.22 1.43
CA VAL A 28 1.93 -0.20 2.07
C VAL A 28 2.02 0.90 3.13
N TYR A 29 2.76 0.66 4.20
CA TYR A 29 2.89 1.63 5.28
C TYR A 29 4.26 1.63 5.96
N SER A 30 4.69 2.82 6.41
CA SER A 30 5.81 2.95 7.33
C SER A 30 5.35 2.65 8.77
N GLU A 31 6.26 2.35 9.68
CA GLU A 31 5.92 2.10 11.09
C GLU A 31 5.06 3.21 11.73
N ALA A 32 5.34 4.48 11.40
CA ALA A 32 4.58 5.63 11.87
C ALA A 32 3.13 5.66 11.35
N ASP A 33 2.87 5.04 10.19
CA ASP A 33 1.57 5.01 9.55
C ASP A 33 0.73 3.77 9.91
N SER A 34 1.19 2.93 10.86
CA SER A 34 0.51 1.68 11.25
C SER A 34 -0.96 1.84 11.63
N ALA A 35 -1.35 3.00 12.18
CA ALA A 35 -2.73 3.31 12.55
C ALA A 35 -3.46 4.21 11.53
N ALA A 36 -2.82 4.55 10.41
CA ALA A 36 -3.34 5.49 9.42
C ALA A 36 -4.62 4.95 8.73
N LEU A 37 -5.46 5.88 8.27
CA LEU A 37 -6.75 5.52 7.67
C LEU A 37 -6.60 4.65 6.42
N HIS A 38 -5.58 4.91 5.57
CA HIS A 38 -5.39 4.14 4.35
C HIS A 38 -5.03 2.68 4.64
N VAL A 39 -4.27 2.43 5.72
CA VAL A 39 -3.96 1.07 6.21
C VAL A 39 -5.23 0.33 6.60
N LYS A 40 -6.10 0.99 7.38
CA LYS A 40 -7.39 0.42 7.82
C LYS A 40 -8.40 0.25 6.69
N SER A 41 -8.23 0.96 5.58
CA SER A 41 -9.19 0.97 4.46
C SER A 41 -8.92 -0.13 3.45
N ALA A 42 -7.68 -0.64 3.39
CA ALA A 42 -7.25 -1.69 2.48
C ALA A 42 -7.74 -3.08 2.93
N ASP A 43 -7.79 -4.01 1.98
CA ASP A 43 -8.16 -5.40 2.28
C ASP A 43 -6.96 -6.15 2.89
N GLU A 44 -5.73 -5.77 2.52
CA GLU A 44 -4.48 -6.21 3.15
C GLU A 44 -3.53 -5.02 3.32
N ALA A 45 -2.61 -5.09 4.31
CA ALA A 45 -1.60 -4.06 4.49
C ALA A 45 -0.22 -4.63 4.88
N VAL A 46 0.84 -4.10 4.27
CA VAL A 46 2.22 -4.54 4.48
C VAL A 46 3.09 -3.39 5.01
N ARG A 47 3.80 -3.64 6.12
CA ARG A 47 4.82 -2.71 6.64
C ARG A 47 6.05 -2.78 5.74
N ILE A 48 6.47 -1.64 5.20
CA ILE A 48 7.59 -1.52 4.25
C ILE A 48 8.84 -0.85 4.82
N GLY A 49 8.82 -0.43 6.10
CA GLY A 49 10.02 0.10 6.74
C GLY A 49 9.74 1.12 7.85
N PRO A 50 10.81 1.77 8.34
CA PRO A 50 10.73 2.80 9.38
C PRO A 50 10.13 4.12 8.84
N PRO A 51 9.84 5.10 9.71
CA PRO A 51 9.16 6.35 9.33
C PRO A 51 9.80 7.16 8.18
N PRO A 52 11.14 7.24 8.01
CA PRO A 52 11.72 8.01 6.92
C PRO A 52 11.31 7.47 5.55
N ALA A 53 10.75 8.34 4.69
CA ALA A 53 10.25 7.93 3.37
C ALA A 53 11.33 7.26 2.49
N ARG A 54 12.58 7.70 2.57
CA ARG A 54 13.72 7.07 1.85
C ARG A 54 13.93 5.60 2.21
N ALA A 55 13.57 5.21 3.43
CA ALA A 55 13.68 3.84 3.92
C ALA A 55 12.35 3.06 3.84
N SER A 56 11.27 3.70 3.40
CA SER A 56 9.93 3.09 3.25
C SER A 56 9.32 3.42 1.88
N TYR A 57 8.51 4.47 1.76
CA TYR A 57 7.74 4.79 0.54
C TYR A 57 8.57 5.07 -0.72
N LEU A 58 9.85 5.40 -0.58
CA LEU A 58 10.79 5.60 -1.69
C LEU A 58 11.80 4.46 -1.83
N ASN A 59 11.64 3.39 -1.05
CA ASN A 59 12.43 2.17 -1.16
C ASN A 59 11.74 1.21 -2.14
N ALA A 60 12.17 1.24 -3.40
CA ALA A 60 11.60 0.41 -4.46
C ALA A 60 11.67 -1.09 -4.13
N SER A 61 12.77 -1.57 -3.53
CA SER A 61 12.94 -2.97 -3.15
C SER A 61 11.89 -3.41 -2.13
N ALA A 62 11.62 -2.59 -1.11
CA ALA A 62 10.61 -2.88 -0.10
C ALA A 62 9.18 -2.92 -0.69
N ILE A 63 8.89 -2.04 -1.66
CA ILE A 63 7.59 -2.01 -2.36
C ILE A 63 7.43 -3.25 -3.24
N ILE A 64 8.47 -3.62 -4.00
CA ILE A 64 8.43 -4.82 -4.86
C ILE A 64 8.27 -6.07 -4.01
N GLU A 65 9.01 -6.19 -2.90
CA GLU A 65 8.86 -7.32 -1.97
C GLU A 65 7.44 -7.41 -1.42
N ALA A 66 6.84 -6.28 -1.02
CA ALA A 66 5.46 -6.23 -0.57
C ALA A 66 4.46 -6.66 -1.67
N ALA A 67 4.68 -6.26 -2.92
CA ALA A 67 3.85 -6.68 -4.05
C ALA A 67 3.93 -8.20 -4.28
N LEU A 68 5.16 -8.74 -4.28
CA LEU A 68 5.40 -10.17 -4.48
C LEU A 68 4.78 -11.02 -3.37
N ARG A 69 4.93 -10.60 -2.10
CA ARG A 69 4.40 -11.32 -0.93
C ARG A 69 2.87 -11.41 -0.92
N THR A 70 2.20 -10.41 -1.45
CA THR A 70 0.73 -10.31 -1.46
C THR A 70 0.12 -10.83 -2.76
N GLY A 71 0.93 -11.20 -3.75
CA GLY A 71 0.43 -11.53 -5.09
C GLY A 71 -0.27 -10.34 -5.76
N ALA A 72 0.02 -9.12 -5.30
CA ALA A 72 -0.50 -7.92 -5.91
C ALA A 72 0.12 -7.77 -7.30
N GLN A 73 -0.70 -7.97 -8.32
CA GLN A 73 -0.32 -7.76 -9.70
C GLN A 73 -0.27 -6.25 -9.94
N ALA A 74 0.94 -5.70 -9.92
CA ALA A 74 1.22 -4.47 -10.62
C ALA A 74 1.38 -4.85 -12.10
N GLY A 75 0.55 -4.26 -12.97
CA GLY A 75 0.78 -4.37 -14.41
C GLY A 75 2.15 -3.81 -14.80
N PRO A 76 2.68 -4.19 -15.98
CA PRO A 76 3.91 -3.61 -16.52
C PRO A 76 3.82 -2.09 -16.69
#